data_AF-A0AAE1TXA8-F1
#
_entry.id   AF-A0AAE1TXA8-F1
#
_cell.length_a   1.000
_cell.length_b   1.000
_cell.length_c   1.000
_cell.angle_alpha   90.00
_cell.angle_beta   90.00
_cell.angle_gamma   90.00
#
_symmetry.space_group_name_H-M   'P 1'
#
loop_
_entity.id
_entity.type
_entity.pdbx_description
1 polymer ?
#
loop_
_entity_poly.entity_id
_entity_poly.type
_entity_poly.pdbx_seq_one_letter_code
_entity_poly.pdbx_strand_id
1 'polypeptide(L)'
;MSCSHKCIEAARKYLLWCANEHVEFRIPELKSIASMFNIPIKWIDKPKEDPYVIVEMRCEADAKKLMSRSLLVRSCYELWGEGSTEAELHSNVRSFPAEFMKPHLAPEKTFKVRVEAFNKTLKIADKLAKIEALEYLPFEGHVDLKNADTCLHFIEYYGLDPNSIPTTPYKIFVGRWVAEGQRELIGRFSLKKRHYIGSTSMDAQLAFIMTNLAQVQSGEVVADPFVGTGSILVSAAYWGGHVWGWDIDFLTLHARTKPTRHSQKQRLSCESIASNLEQYGLERHYLDVTVMDNAKPVWRDVPFIDAIITDPPYGIRESTERVGSLKVSRPSSYNQDNTTTTTTTTPHTPYSPSNHYPSKVSYSLSHVFCDLLNFAAIHLIIGGRLVFWLPVFREDYHDGMIPSHPCLELMYNCEQVLTVHSSRRLITLRKIRHPTGEETAIGQVADLTAKFRERFFQASLMTKDERQAIKSQFPRDKRGQGLGYRLEEAKNQTKMVRMDVAAKCEDSVIPVCETTRQKEEINKLNNVKTVSVAMCETSVMTGCEISTLGNNDNNEKAITTNVTTECVTRDESACCRHESSATRNDTLTSLSCTGNQVLHNPDKNPEGELNARVDL
;
A
#
# COMPACT_ATOMS: atom_id res chain seq x y z
N MET A 1 37.88 -15.34 -23.95
CA MET A 1 38.80 -14.88 -22.90
C MET A 1 38.88 -13.37 -22.94
N SER A 2 38.16 -12.67 -22.06
CA SER A 2 38.48 -11.30 -21.64
C SER A 2 38.17 -11.22 -20.15
N CYS A 3 39.24 -11.12 -19.37
CA CYS A 3 39.23 -11.15 -17.92
C CYS A 3 38.54 -9.91 -17.35
N SER A 4 37.25 -10.01 -17.01
CA SER A 4 36.59 -9.00 -16.18
C SER A 4 37.15 -9.11 -14.78
N HIS A 5 38.02 -8.18 -14.39
CA HIS A 5 38.46 -8.02 -13.01
C HIS A 5 37.24 -7.76 -12.13
N LYS A 6 36.73 -8.81 -11.48
CA LYS A 6 35.79 -8.67 -10.36
C LYS A 6 36.62 -8.14 -9.19
N CYS A 7 36.72 -6.82 -9.06
CA CYS A 7 36.90 -6.23 -7.75
C CYS A 7 35.71 -6.71 -6.92
N ILE A 8 35.95 -7.67 -6.03
CA ILE A 8 35.00 -8.00 -4.97
C ILE A 8 35.09 -6.80 -4.02
N GLU A 9 34.31 -5.76 -4.29
CA GLU A 9 34.06 -4.74 -3.27
C GLU A 9 33.53 -5.46 -2.03
N ALA A 10 34.16 -5.23 -0.88
CA ALA A 10 33.68 -5.77 0.38
C ALA A 10 32.23 -5.31 0.59
N ALA A 11 31.37 -6.25 0.98
CA ALA A 11 29.95 -5.95 1.19
C ALA A 11 29.80 -4.83 2.24
N ARG A 12 28.96 -3.84 1.96
CA ARG A 12 28.81 -2.63 2.78
C ARG A 12 27.46 -2.63 3.49
N LYS A 13 27.42 -2.03 4.68
CA LYS A 13 26.19 -1.83 5.45
C LYS A 13 25.46 -0.59 4.95
N TYR A 14 24.15 -0.71 4.80
CA TYR A 14 23.25 0.36 4.43
C TYR A 14 22.09 0.46 5.40
N LEU A 15 21.77 1.68 5.78
CA LEU A 15 20.57 2.05 6.53
C LEU A 15 19.49 2.48 5.54
N LEU A 16 18.39 1.74 5.50
CA LEU A 16 17.19 2.05 4.72
C LEU A 16 16.19 2.74 5.62
N TRP A 17 16.04 4.06 5.48
CA TRP A 17 15.12 4.84 6.29
C TRP A 17 13.71 4.79 5.70
N CYS A 18 12.79 4.14 6.40
CA CYS A 18 11.47 3.76 5.93
C CYS A 18 10.39 4.80 6.23
N ALA A 19 9.36 4.84 5.38
CA ALA A 19 8.14 5.59 5.64
C ALA A 19 7.30 4.90 6.72
N ASN A 20 6.67 5.68 7.61
CA ASN A 20 5.88 5.14 8.71
C ASN A 20 4.40 4.94 8.39
N GLU A 21 4.18 4.29 7.24
CA GLU A 21 2.89 3.86 6.67
C GLU A 21 3.08 2.46 6.06
N HIS A 22 2.02 1.67 5.99
CA HIS A 22 2.05 0.32 5.39
C HIS A 22 3.23 -0.55 5.87
N VAL A 23 3.48 -0.58 7.18
CA VAL A 23 4.66 -1.24 7.78
C VAL A 23 4.83 -2.69 7.31
N GLU A 24 3.74 -3.46 7.25
CA GLU A 24 3.77 -4.86 6.80
C GLU A 24 4.20 -5.06 5.34
N PHE A 25 4.16 -4.01 4.52
CA PHE A 25 4.49 -4.06 3.11
C PHE A 25 5.98 -3.76 2.85
N ARG A 26 6.71 -3.17 3.81
CA ARG A 26 8.11 -2.75 3.64
C ARG A 26 9.02 -3.91 3.24
N ILE A 27 9.00 -4.98 4.03
CA ILE A 27 9.88 -6.13 3.81
C ILE A 27 9.47 -6.91 2.55
N PRO A 28 8.18 -7.19 2.29
CA PRO A 28 7.73 -7.76 1.02
C PRO A 28 8.12 -6.94 -0.22
N GLU A 29 7.98 -5.60 -0.17
CA GLU A 29 8.40 -4.72 -1.26
C GLU A 29 9.90 -4.84 -1.50
N LEU A 30 10.72 -4.67 -0.45
CA LEU A 30 12.18 -4.75 -0.55
C LEU A 30 12.66 -6.11 -1.06
N LYS A 31 12.08 -7.21 -0.55
CA LYS A 31 12.40 -8.56 -1.02
C LYS A 31 12.03 -8.75 -2.49
N SER A 32 10.90 -8.19 -2.94
CA SER A 32 10.46 -8.30 -4.33
C SER A 32 11.37 -7.53 -5.27
N ILE A 33 11.73 -6.29 -4.93
CA ILE A 33 12.66 -5.48 -5.73
C ILE A 33 14.05 -6.15 -5.77
N ALA A 34 14.55 -6.62 -4.62
CA ALA A 34 15.84 -7.29 -4.54
C ALA A 34 15.89 -8.57 -5.39
N SER A 35 14.84 -9.41 -5.30
CA SER A 35 14.74 -10.62 -6.11
C SER A 35 14.65 -10.30 -7.61
N MET A 36 13.93 -9.25 -7.98
CA MET A 36 13.74 -8.84 -9.38
C MET A 36 15.06 -8.39 -10.02
N PHE A 37 15.87 -7.62 -9.29
CA PHE A 37 17.17 -7.16 -9.76
C PHE A 37 18.34 -8.11 -9.42
N ASN A 38 18.05 -9.28 -8.85
CA ASN A 38 19.04 -10.25 -8.38
C ASN A 38 20.12 -9.60 -7.47
N ILE A 39 19.65 -8.80 -6.52
CA ILE A 39 20.47 -8.14 -5.51
C ILE A 39 20.54 -9.06 -4.27
N PRO A 40 21.71 -9.63 -3.93
CA PRO A 40 21.86 -10.40 -2.72
C PRO A 40 21.85 -9.45 -1.52
N ILE A 41 20.80 -9.53 -0.71
CA ILE A 41 20.65 -8.74 0.51
C ILE A 41 20.86 -9.65 1.70
N LYS A 42 21.88 -9.36 2.51
CA LYS A 42 22.02 -9.92 3.84
C LYS A 42 21.37 -8.95 4.83
N TRP A 43 20.42 -9.46 5.59
CA TRP A 43 19.63 -8.63 6.49
C TRP A 43 20.25 -8.65 7.88
N ILE A 44 20.70 -7.49 8.35
CA ILE A 44 21.36 -7.36 9.65
C ILE A 44 20.32 -7.08 10.74
N ASP A 45 19.45 -6.10 10.48
CA ASP A 45 18.34 -5.76 11.35
C ASP A 45 17.06 -5.61 10.53
N LYS A 46 16.00 -6.30 10.98
CA LYS A 46 14.67 -6.30 10.36
C LYS A 46 13.64 -5.87 11.41
N PRO A 47 13.72 -4.63 11.93
CA PRO A 47 12.78 -4.23 12.96
C PRO A 47 11.37 -4.20 12.35
N LYS A 48 10.41 -4.72 13.11
CA LYS A 48 9.02 -4.86 12.63
C LYS A 48 8.37 -3.49 12.41
N GLU A 49 8.58 -2.55 13.32
CA GLU A 49 7.92 -1.22 13.29
C GLU A 49 8.85 -0.07 12.96
N ASP A 50 10.08 -0.17 13.46
CA ASP A 50 10.99 0.96 13.47
C ASP A 50 11.15 1.52 12.05
N PRO A 51 11.33 2.84 11.91
CA PRO A 51 11.36 3.50 10.62
C PRO A 51 12.70 3.27 9.89
N TYR A 52 13.40 2.18 10.15
CA TYR A 52 14.67 1.86 9.51
C TYR A 52 14.85 0.35 9.33
N VAL A 53 15.70 -0.05 8.38
CA VAL A 53 16.14 -1.43 8.18
C VAL A 53 17.63 -1.39 7.90
N ILE A 54 18.42 -2.28 8.49
CA ILE A 54 19.86 -2.36 8.22
C ILE A 54 20.14 -3.59 7.38
N VAL A 55 20.76 -3.37 6.23
CA VAL A 55 21.09 -4.42 5.27
C VAL A 55 22.54 -4.33 4.85
N GLU A 56 23.09 -5.44 4.38
CA GLU A 56 24.40 -5.52 3.77
C GLU A 56 24.20 -5.88 2.29
N MET A 57 24.80 -5.08 1.40
CA MET A 57 24.73 -5.22 -0.06
C MET A 57 26.14 -5.15 -0.66
N ARG A 58 26.32 -5.69 -1.87
CA ARG A 58 27.64 -5.80 -2.51
C ARG A 58 28.29 -4.44 -2.76
N CYS A 59 27.51 -3.47 -3.24
CA CYS A 59 28.02 -2.17 -3.69
C CYS A 59 26.94 -1.09 -3.69
N GLU A 60 27.35 0.17 -3.90
CA GLU A 60 26.46 1.32 -3.96
C GLU A 60 25.47 1.22 -5.13
N ALA A 61 25.89 0.60 -6.24
CA ALA A 61 25.03 0.41 -7.42
C ALA A 61 23.81 -0.47 -7.11
N ASP A 62 23.97 -1.51 -6.28
CA ASP A 62 22.86 -2.35 -5.82
C ASP A 62 21.91 -1.54 -4.92
N ALA A 63 22.44 -0.72 -4.01
CA ALA A 63 21.64 0.18 -3.18
C ALA A 63 20.80 1.14 -4.03
N LYS A 64 21.43 1.79 -5.02
CA LYS A 64 20.75 2.68 -5.96
C LYS A 64 19.67 1.96 -6.78
N LYS A 65 19.94 0.74 -7.25
CA LYS A 65 18.95 -0.09 -7.96
C LYS A 65 17.77 -0.47 -7.06
N LEU A 66 18.01 -0.85 -5.80
CA LEU A 66 16.94 -1.12 -4.83
C LEU A 66 16.06 0.12 -4.61
N MET A 67 16.69 1.28 -4.43
CA MET A 67 16.01 2.55 -4.21
C MET A 67 15.27 3.08 -5.44
N SER A 68 15.72 2.75 -6.65
CA SER A 68 15.10 3.18 -7.91
C SER A 68 13.64 2.73 -8.09
N ARG A 69 13.16 1.82 -7.23
CA ARG A 69 11.77 1.35 -7.21
C ARG A 69 11.09 1.39 -5.85
N SER A 70 11.83 1.61 -4.76
CA SER A 70 11.28 1.52 -3.41
C SER A 70 10.34 2.69 -3.12
N LEU A 71 9.08 2.44 -2.75
CA LEU A 71 8.14 3.49 -2.29
C LEU A 71 8.10 3.63 -0.77
N LEU A 72 8.28 2.52 -0.04
CA LEU A 72 8.21 2.52 1.42
C LEU A 72 9.55 2.80 2.09
N VAL A 73 10.63 2.91 1.32
CA VAL A 73 11.92 3.47 1.79
C VAL A 73 12.04 4.90 1.28
N ARG A 74 12.25 5.84 2.20
CA ARG A 74 12.44 7.26 1.88
C ARG A 74 13.84 7.49 1.36
N SER A 75 14.85 7.06 2.12
CA SER A 75 16.25 7.35 1.81
C SER A 75 17.13 6.17 2.19
N CYS A 76 18.21 5.99 1.46
CA CYS A 76 19.24 4.99 1.72
C CYS A 76 20.55 5.68 2.08
N TYR A 77 21.19 5.21 3.15
CA TYR A 77 22.48 5.72 3.62
C TYR A 77 23.49 4.58 3.67
N GLU A 78 24.71 4.82 3.21
CA GLU A 78 25.88 3.99 3.51
C GLU A 78 26.22 4.22 4.99
N LEU A 79 26.07 3.17 5.80
CA LEU A 79 26.14 3.27 7.25
C LEU A 79 27.60 3.25 7.70
N TRP A 80 28.08 4.37 8.24
CA TRP A 80 29.44 4.50 8.75
C TRP A 80 29.53 4.15 10.23
N GLY A 81 28.49 4.46 11.01
CA GLY A 81 28.41 4.06 12.40
C GLY A 81 27.00 4.05 12.93
N GLU A 82 26.76 3.19 13.91
CA GLU A 82 25.55 3.16 14.72
C GLU A 82 25.92 3.08 16.20
N GLY A 83 25.04 3.49 17.11
CA GLY A 83 25.25 3.33 18.55
C GLY A 83 23.99 3.66 19.33
N SER A 84 23.89 3.14 20.56
CA SER A 84 22.84 3.54 21.52
C SER A 84 23.27 4.73 22.37
N THR A 85 24.55 5.11 22.32
CA THR A 85 25.10 6.34 22.92
C THR A 85 25.97 7.06 21.91
N GLU A 86 26.19 8.37 22.11
CA GLU A 86 27.11 9.14 21.25
C GLU A 86 28.54 8.59 21.32
N ALA A 87 29.01 8.18 22.49
CA ALA A 87 30.35 7.62 22.65
C ALA A 87 30.53 6.32 21.82
N GLU A 88 29.55 5.42 21.87
CA GLU A 88 29.54 4.20 21.06
C GLU A 88 29.50 4.52 19.56
N LEU A 89 28.62 5.44 19.16
CA LEU A 89 28.51 5.90 17.78
C LEU A 89 29.86 6.42 17.26
N HIS A 90 30.48 7.34 17.97
CA HIS A 90 31.77 7.93 17.56
C HIS A 90 32.89 6.89 17.51
N SER A 91 32.90 5.91 18.42
CA SER A 91 33.82 4.77 18.35
C SER A 91 33.61 3.95 17.07
N ASN A 92 32.37 3.66 16.71
CA ASN A 92 32.02 2.93 15.49
C ASN A 92 32.33 3.71 14.21
N VAL A 93 32.11 5.03 14.19
CA VAL A 93 32.49 5.86 13.04
C VAL A 93 34.02 5.90 12.87
N ARG A 94 34.78 5.95 13.97
CA ARG A 94 36.26 5.92 13.90
C ARG A 94 36.82 4.58 13.45
N SER A 95 36.12 3.48 13.68
CA SER A 95 36.53 2.15 13.23
C SER A 95 36.12 1.86 11.78
N PHE A 96 35.30 2.71 11.16
CA PHE A 96 34.90 2.55 9.77
C PHE A 96 36.09 2.74 8.82
N PRO A 97 36.26 1.91 7.77
CA PRO A 97 37.44 1.96 6.93
C PRO A 97 37.57 3.29 6.18
N ALA A 98 38.67 4.00 6.43
CA ALA A 98 38.94 5.31 5.85
C ALA A 98 39.02 5.29 4.31
N GLU A 99 39.35 4.14 3.71
CA GLU A 99 39.37 3.94 2.26
C GLU A 99 38.01 4.19 1.59
N PHE A 100 36.91 3.91 2.30
CA PHE A 100 35.55 4.17 1.80
C PHE A 100 35.10 5.61 2.04
N MET A 101 35.68 6.30 3.03
CA MET A 101 35.32 7.69 3.35
C MET A 101 36.06 8.69 2.47
N LYS A 102 37.36 8.48 2.24
CA LYS A 102 38.24 9.41 1.52
C LYS A 102 37.70 9.88 0.17
N PRO A 103 37.16 9.01 -0.72
CA PRO A 103 36.65 9.46 -2.02
C PRO A 103 35.47 10.43 -1.93
N HIS A 104 34.76 10.45 -0.81
CA HIS A 104 33.60 11.30 -0.58
C HIS A 104 33.93 12.57 0.22
N LEU A 105 35.10 12.63 0.84
CA LEU A 105 35.52 13.74 1.71
C LEU A 105 36.76 14.49 1.16
N ALA A 106 37.18 14.16 -0.05
CA ALA A 106 38.35 14.72 -0.73
C ALA A 106 38.21 16.24 -1.02
N PRO A 107 39.32 16.97 -1.23
CA PRO A 107 39.32 18.43 -1.43
C PRO A 107 38.43 18.92 -2.58
N GLU A 108 38.30 18.12 -3.64
CA GLU A 108 37.48 18.43 -4.81
C GLU A 108 35.98 18.26 -4.58
N LYS A 109 35.57 17.66 -3.46
CA LYS A 109 34.17 17.40 -3.14
C LYS A 109 33.60 18.49 -2.24
N THR A 110 32.36 18.87 -2.51
CA THR A 110 31.58 19.68 -1.58
C THR A 110 30.80 18.81 -0.62
N PHE A 111 30.65 19.23 0.64
CA PHE A 111 29.92 18.43 1.63
C PHE A 111 28.92 19.24 2.45
N LYS A 112 27.94 18.54 3.02
CA LYS A 112 27.04 19.05 4.06
C LYS A 112 26.70 17.97 5.07
N VAL A 113 26.42 18.38 6.29
CA VAL A 113 25.95 17.50 7.37
C VAL A 113 24.52 17.89 7.74
N ARG A 114 23.61 16.90 7.76
CA ARG A 114 22.22 17.05 8.18
C ARG A 114 22.01 16.30 9.48
N VAL A 115 21.38 16.98 10.44
CA VAL A 115 21.00 16.37 11.72
C VAL A 115 19.47 16.27 11.77
N GLU A 116 19.00 15.02 11.82
CA GLU A 116 17.60 14.66 11.82
C GLU A 116 17.27 13.83 13.07
N ALA A 117 16.07 14.01 13.59
CA ALA A 117 15.56 13.19 14.68
C ALA A 117 14.17 12.67 14.33
N PHE A 118 13.94 11.40 14.65
CA PHE A 118 12.64 10.78 14.59
C PHE A 118 11.93 10.93 15.93
N ASN A 119 10.68 11.37 15.91
CA ASN A 119 9.83 11.53 17.09
C ASN A 119 10.32 12.61 18.09
N LYS A 120 11.19 13.53 17.65
CA LYS A 120 11.65 14.69 18.43
C LYS A 120 12.07 15.84 17.52
N THR A 121 11.79 17.07 17.93
CA THR A 121 12.33 18.27 17.27
C THR A 121 13.59 18.73 18.00
N LEU A 122 14.71 18.79 17.29
CA LEU A 122 15.99 19.26 17.85
C LEU A 122 16.14 20.78 17.68
N LYS A 123 16.70 21.45 18.69
CA LYS A 123 17.06 22.87 18.60
C LYS A 123 18.27 23.05 17.68
N ILE A 124 18.43 24.24 17.12
CA ILE A 124 19.54 24.55 16.22
C ILE A 124 20.89 24.38 16.93
N ALA A 125 21.00 24.84 18.19
CA ALA A 125 22.21 24.67 18.99
C ALA A 125 22.60 23.19 19.16
N ASP A 126 21.62 22.32 19.46
CA ASP A 126 21.86 20.87 19.61
C ASP A 126 22.34 20.23 18.29
N LYS A 127 21.79 20.70 17.16
CA LYS A 127 22.24 20.23 15.84
C LYS A 127 23.68 20.66 15.55
N LEU A 128 24.05 21.90 15.88
CA LEU A 128 25.42 22.40 15.69
C LEU A 128 26.42 21.61 16.54
N ALA A 129 26.12 21.38 17.81
CA ALA A 129 26.97 20.58 18.70
C ALA A 129 27.23 19.17 18.14
N LYS A 130 26.22 18.54 17.53
CA LYS A 130 26.36 17.22 16.90
C LYS A 130 27.19 17.25 15.62
N ILE A 131 27.14 18.35 14.87
CA ILE A 131 27.98 18.54 13.68
C ILE A 131 29.44 18.75 14.10
N GLU A 132 29.69 19.60 15.10
CA GLU A 132 31.02 19.85 15.66
C GLU A 132 31.62 18.57 16.26
N ALA A 133 30.80 17.73 16.88
CA ALA A 133 31.24 16.42 17.39
C ALA A 133 31.81 15.49 16.29
N LEU A 134 31.55 15.75 15.00
CA LEU A 134 32.09 15.00 13.86
C LEU A 134 33.40 15.60 13.29
N GLU A 135 34.01 16.59 13.93
CA GLU A 135 35.25 17.27 13.48
C GLU A 135 36.42 16.30 13.24
N TYR A 136 36.45 15.15 13.92
CA TYR A 136 37.51 14.14 13.73
C TYR A 136 37.48 13.44 12.36
N LEU A 137 36.43 13.65 11.56
CA LEU A 137 36.36 13.13 10.20
C LEU A 137 37.26 13.95 9.25
N PRO A 138 37.93 13.30 8.28
CA PRO A 138 38.88 13.97 7.40
C PRO A 138 38.15 14.77 6.30
N PHE A 139 37.43 15.82 6.67
CA PHE A 139 36.80 16.74 5.73
C PHE A 139 37.86 17.67 5.13
N GLU A 140 38.23 17.44 3.87
CA GLU A 140 39.18 18.29 3.15
C GLU A 140 38.49 19.25 2.16
N GLY A 141 37.25 18.93 1.79
CA GLY A 141 36.43 19.70 0.85
C GLY A 141 35.76 20.96 1.45
N HIS A 142 35.11 21.75 0.60
CA HIS A 142 34.35 22.94 1.04
C HIS A 142 32.88 22.63 1.37
N VAL A 143 32.26 23.43 2.25
CA VAL A 143 30.85 23.24 2.64
C VAL A 143 29.90 23.87 1.62
N ASP A 144 28.96 23.09 1.08
CA ASP A 144 27.82 23.59 0.27
C ASP A 144 26.48 23.10 0.85
N LEU A 145 25.73 24.01 1.47
CA LEU A 145 24.44 23.69 2.09
C LEU A 145 23.32 23.39 1.08
N LYS A 146 23.45 23.84 -0.17
CA LYS A 146 22.44 23.66 -1.22
C LYS A 146 22.73 22.36 -1.99
N ASN A 147 23.85 22.31 -2.70
CA ASN A 147 24.12 21.29 -3.72
C ASN A 147 25.42 20.51 -3.47
N ALA A 148 25.70 20.18 -2.21
CA ALA A 148 26.84 19.32 -1.86
C ALA A 148 26.86 17.97 -2.61
N ASP A 149 28.05 17.59 -3.07
CA ASP A 149 28.35 16.26 -3.61
C ASP A 149 28.15 15.16 -2.57
N THR A 150 28.55 15.42 -1.33
CA THR A 150 28.48 14.48 -0.20
C THR A 150 27.55 15.01 0.88
N CYS A 151 26.46 14.29 1.14
CA CYS A 151 25.54 14.61 2.22
C CYS A 151 25.63 13.56 3.32
N LEU A 152 26.12 13.95 4.49
CA LEU A 152 26.13 13.10 5.68
C LEU A 152 24.90 13.34 6.52
N HIS A 153 24.35 12.27 7.07
CA HIS A 153 23.20 12.33 7.95
C HIS A 153 23.58 11.78 9.32
N PHE A 154 23.30 12.58 10.34
CA PHE A 154 23.25 12.18 11.74
C PHE A 154 21.78 12.02 12.12
N ILE A 155 21.35 10.79 12.37
CA ILE A 155 19.94 10.45 12.57
C ILE A 155 19.76 9.91 13.99
N GLU A 156 18.87 10.53 14.76
CA GLU A 156 18.48 10.08 16.09
C GLU A 156 17.10 9.43 16.09
N TYR A 157 16.97 8.29 16.75
CA TYR A 157 15.71 7.58 16.90
C TYR A 157 15.23 7.60 18.35
N TYR A 158 14.13 8.31 18.63
CA TYR A 158 13.51 8.42 19.96
C TYR A 158 12.27 7.53 20.14
N GLY A 159 12.16 6.45 19.36
CA GLY A 159 11.03 5.52 19.45
C GLY A 159 9.79 5.97 18.69
N LEU A 160 8.68 5.27 18.93
CA LEU A 160 7.44 5.41 18.17
C LEU A 160 6.31 6.09 18.94
N ASP A 161 6.42 6.23 20.27
CA ASP A 161 5.40 6.87 21.08
C ASP A 161 5.64 8.38 21.15
N PRO A 162 4.81 9.22 20.51
CA PRO A 162 4.97 10.67 20.58
C PRO A 162 4.60 11.24 21.95
N ASN A 163 3.91 10.49 22.82
CA ASN A 163 3.51 10.97 24.14
C ASN A 163 4.54 10.65 25.23
N SER A 164 5.46 9.72 24.97
CA SER A 164 6.51 9.30 25.90
C SER A 164 7.86 9.31 25.19
N ILE A 165 8.38 10.51 24.95
CA ILE A 165 9.65 10.71 24.26
C ILE A 165 10.78 10.63 25.30
N PRO A 166 11.75 9.71 25.16
CA PRO A 166 12.87 9.62 26.09
C PRO A 166 13.80 10.83 25.98
N THR A 167 14.56 11.08 27.05
CA THR A 167 15.55 12.18 27.09
C THR A 167 16.68 11.92 26.10
N THR A 168 17.18 10.69 26.05
CA THR A 168 18.21 10.21 25.11
C THR A 168 17.60 9.35 24.00
N PRO A 169 18.18 9.35 22.80
CA PRO A 169 17.72 8.48 21.71
C PRO A 169 18.01 7.00 22.04
N TYR A 170 17.20 6.09 21.50
CA TYR A 170 17.43 4.64 21.58
C TYR A 170 18.56 4.19 20.65
N LYS A 171 18.62 4.82 19.47
CA LYS A 171 19.61 4.55 18.44
C LYS A 171 20.02 5.85 17.76
N ILE A 172 21.29 5.92 17.40
CA ILE A 172 21.90 7.01 16.66
C ILE A 172 22.65 6.40 15.48
N PHE A 173 22.53 7.04 14.32
CA PHE A 173 23.17 6.60 13.09
C PHE A 173 23.94 7.74 12.45
N VAL A 174 25.11 7.43 11.90
CA VAL A 174 25.86 8.32 11.00
C VAL A 174 26.12 7.58 9.71
N GLY A 175 25.74 8.20 8.60
CA GLY A 175 25.96 7.62 7.28
C GLY A 175 25.90 8.63 6.15
N ARG A 176 26.43 8.24 5.00
CA ARG A 176 26.41 9.04 3.78
C ARG A 176 25.15 8.74 2.98
N TRP A 177 24.43 9.76 2.57
CA TRP A 177 23.26 9.63 1.68
C TRP A 177 23.67 9.08 0.31
N VAL A 178 22.94 8.07 -0.15
CA VAL A 178 23.21 7.35 -1.41
C VAL A 178 22.11 7.59 -2.44
N ALA A 179 20.84 7.48 -2.04
CA ALA A 179 19.69 7.63 -2.92
C ALA A 179 18.39 7.88 -2.15
N GLU A 180 17.44 8.57 -2.80
CA GLU A 180 16.04 8.64 -2.38
C GLU A 180 15.21 7.52 -3.04
N GLY A 181 14.12 7.14 -2.38
CA GLY A 181 13.09 6.27 -2.95
C GLY A 181 12.12 7.04 -3.85
N GLN A 182 11.19 6.33 -4.45
CA GLN A 182 10.28 6.81 -5.49
C GLN A 182 8.96 7.40 -4.95
N ARG A 183 9.04 8.15 -3.84
CA ARG A 183 7.85 8.65 -3.14
C ARG A 183 7.16 9.79 -3.89
N GLU A 184 7.87 10.50 -4.74
CA GLU A 184 7.35 11.53 -5.63
C GLU A 184 6.25 11.00 -6.56
N LEU A 185 6.28 9.70 -6.87
CA LEU A 185 5.26 9.05 -7.69
C LEU A 185 3.86 9.14 -7.07
N ILE A 186 3.76 9.13 -5.74
CA ILE A 186 2.48 9.27 -5.01
C ILE A 186 1.82 10.61 -5.35
N GLY A 187 2.63 11.68 -5.41
CA GLY A 187 2.17 13.04 -5.74
C GLY A 187 1.93 13.26 -7.23
N ARG A 188 2.73 12.61 -8.08
CA ARG A 188 2.62 12.67 -9.55
C ARG A 188 1.36 11.95 -10.05
N PHE A 189 1.10 10.74 -9.55
CA PHE A 189 -0.01 9.89 -9.97
C PHE A 189 -1.25 10.00 -9.08
N SER A 190 -1.30 11.01 -8.21
CA SER A 190 -2.43 11.23 -7.29
C SER A 190 -3.77 11.27 -8.03
N LEU A 191 -4.75 10.53 -7.50
CA LEU A 191 -6.13 10.53 -8.00
C LEU A 191 -6.75 11.93 -8.04
N LYS A 192 -6.26 12.88 -7.24
CA LYS A 192 -6.73 14.28 -7.28
C LYS A 192 -6.51 14.94 -8.65
N LYS A 193 -5.47 14.53 -9.39
CA LYS A 193 -5.06 15.10 -10.68
C LYS A 193 -5.44 14.22 -11.89
N ARG A 194 -5.83 12.97 -11.67
CA ARG A 194 -6.12 11.99 -12.73
C ARG A 194 -7.40 12.34 -13.49
N HIS A 195 -7.36 12.27 -14.83
CA HIS A 195 -8.50 12.61 -15.68
C HIS A 195 -9.71 11.71 -15.39
N TYR A 196 -9.55 10.40 -15.57
CA TYR A 196 -10.62 9.44 -15.37
C TYR A 196 -10.48 8.71 -14.03
N ILE A 197 -11.47 8.89 -13.16
CA ILE A 197 -11.60 8.20 -11.87
C ILE A 197 -13.04 7.70 -11.63
N GLY A 198 -13.16 6.71 -10.74
CA GLY A 198 -14.40 6.13 -10.25
C GLY A 198 -14.42 6.02 -8.72
N SER A 199 -15.51 5.48 -8.17
CA SER A 199 -15.75 5.23 -6.73
C SER A 199 -14.73 4.32 -6.06
N THR A 200 -14.11 3.46 -6.86
CA THR A 200 -13.24 2.35 -6.44
C THR A 200 -11.86 2.41 -7.09
N SER A 201 -11.46 3.57 -7.62
CA SER A 201 -10.09 3.77 -8.12
C SER A 201 -9.06 3.52 -7.02
N MET A 202 -8.14 2.59 -7.26
CA MET A 202 -7.01 2.30 -6.36
C MET A 202 -6.11 3.52 -6.19
N ASP A 203 -5.65 3.77 -4.96
CA ASP A 203 -4.69 4.85 -4.72
C ASP A 203 -3.33 4.55 -5.36
N ALA A 204 -2.63 5.61 -5.76
CA ALA A 204 -1.38 5.48 -6.50
C ALA A 204 -0.29 4.75 -5.72
N GLN A 205 -0.22 4.95 -4.40
CA GLN A 205 0.82 4.36 -3.58
C GLN A 205 0.69 2.84 -3.54
N LEU A 206 -0.51 2.34 -3.21
CA LEU A 206 -0.78 0.91 -3.19
C LEU A 206 -0.67 0.30 -4.58
N ALA A 207 -1.14 0.97 -5.64
CA ALA A 207 -0.98 0.49 -7.01
C ALA A 207 0.50 0.26 -7.36
N PHE A 208 1.39 1.19 -7.02
CA PHE A 208 2.83 1.01 -7.23
C PHE A 208 3.42 -0.11 -6.36
N ILE A 209 3.03 -0.22 -5.09
CA ILE A 209 3.47 -1.33 -4.22
C ILE A 209 3.04 -2.68 -4.82
N MET A 210 1.80 -2.80 -5.31
CA MET A 210 1.32 -4.01 -5.97
C MET A 210 2.18 -4.37 -7.19
N THR A 211 2.54 -3.40 -8.03
CA THR A 211 3.43 -3.63 -9.19
C THR A 211 4.85 -4.04 -8.80
N ASN A 212 5.37 -3.54 -7.68
CA ASN A 212 6.66 -3.98 -7.14
C ASN A 212 6.59 -5.41 -6.60
N LEU A 213 5.51 -5.77 -5.90
CA LEU A 213 5.29 -7.14 -5.42
C LEU A 213 5.09 -8.13 -6.58
N ALA A 214 4.47 -7.68 -7.67
CA ALA A 214 4.31 -8.44 -8.90
C ALA A 214 5.61 -8.54 -9.72
N GLN A 215 6.61 -7.72 -9.41
CA GLN A 215 7.90 -7.62 -10.11
C GLN A 215 7.79 -7.16 -11.58
N VAL A 216 6.83 -6.27 -11.89
CA VAL A 216 6.62 -5.78 -13.26
C VAL A 216 7.88 -5.14 -13.83
N GLN A 217 8.30 -5.59 -15.02
CA GLN A 217 9.43 -5.09 -15.79
C GLN A 217 9.01 -4.53 -17.15
N SER A 218 9.95 -3.86 -17.80
CA SER A 218 9.72 -3.32 -19.14
C SER A 218 9.63 -4.43 -20.17
N GLY A 219 8.59 -4.37 -21.01
CA GLY A 219 8.34 -5.37 -22.06
C GLY A 219 7.35 -6.46 -21.68
N GLU A 220 7.09 -6.65 -20.38
CA GLU A 220 6.18 -7.68 -19.85
C GLU A 220 4.70 -7.36 -20.12
N VAL A 221 3.87 -8.38 -20.28
CA VAL A 221 2.41 -8.27 -20.36
C VAL A 221 1.82 -8.35 -18.96
N VAL A 222 1.11 -7.28 -18.57
CA VAL A 222 0.48 -7.16 -17.25
C VAL A 222 -1.03 -7.09 -17.40
N ALA A 223 -1.73 -8.01 -16.75
CA ALA A 223 -3.19 -8.12 -16.84
C ALA A 223 -3.89 -7.68 -15.54
N ASP A 224 -5.00 -6.95 -15.68
CA ASP A 224 -5.96 -6.68 -14.60
C ASP A 224 -7.36 -7.20 -14.98
N PRO A 225 -7.78 -8.38 -14.44
CA PRO A 225 -9.08 -8.98 -14.73
C PRO A 225 -10.30 -8.27 -14.13
N PHE A 226 -10.09 -7.21 -13.33
CA PHE A 226 -11.14 -6.38 -12.73
C PHE A 226 -10.70 -4.91 -12.81
N VAL A 227 -10.43 -4.45 -14.02
CA VAL A 227 -9.67 -3.22 -14.28
C VAL A 227 -10.33 -1.95 -13.74
N GLY A 228 -11.66 -1.91 -13.67
CA GLY A 228 -12.43 -0.75 -13.25
C GLY A 228 -12.03 0.51 -14.01
N THR A 229 -11.30 1.42 -13.35
CA THR A 229 -10.84 2.69 -13.94
C THR A 229 -9.37 2.70 -14.38
N GLY A 230 -8.69 1.55 -14.35
CA GLY A 230 -7.32 1.39 -14.85
C GLY A 230 -6.22 1.96 -13.95
N SER A 231 -6.49 2.08 -12.65
CA SER A 231 -5.52 2.68 -11.71
C SER A 231 -4.24 1.85 -11.56
N ILE A 232 -4.37 0.52 -11.55
CA ILE A 232 -3.26 -0.42 -11.48
C ILE A 232 -2.48 -0.43 -12.81
N LEU A 233 -3.19 -0.38 -13.95
CA LEU A 233 -2.58 -0.33 -15.27
C LEU A 233 -1.65 0.88 -15.42
N VAL A 234 -2.06 2.07 -14.96
CA VAL A 234 -1.19 3.26 -14.98
C VAL A 234 0.15 3.02 -14.26
N SER A 235 0.11 2.38 -13.08
CA SER A 235 1.32 2.08 -12.31
C SER A 235 2.18 0.99 -12.98
N ALA A 236 1.57 -0.04 -13.59
CA ALA A 236 2.29 -1.08 -14.30
C ALA A 236 2.96 -0.55 -15.58
N ALA A 237 2.25 0.29 -16.34
CA ALA A 237 2.75 0.94 -17.54
C ALA A 237 3.93 1.89 -17.24
N TYR A 238 3.93 2.55 -16.08
CA TYR A 238 5.07 3.38 -15.65
C TYR A 238 6.37 2.58 -15.54
N TRP A 239 6.29 1.31 -15.12
CA TRP A 239 7.45 0.41 -15.09
C TRP A 239 7.78 -0.23 -16.44
N GLY A 240 7.04 0.15 -17.50
CA GLY A 240 7.22 -0.32 -18.87
C GLY A 240 6.46 -1.61 -19.21
N GLY A 241 5.57 -2.07 -18.33
CA GLY A 241 4.70 -3.22 -18.63
C GLY A 241 3.64 -2.83 -19.66
N HIS A 242 3.39 -3.71 -20.63
CA HIS A 242 2.29 -3.60 -21.59
C HIS A 242 1.00 -4.03 -20.90
N VAL A 243 0.09 -3.08 -20.73
CA VAL A 243 -1.07 -3.23 -19.85
C VAL A 243 -2.32 -3.58 -20.60
N TRP A 244 -3.02 -4.56 -20.05
CA TRP A 244 -4.24 -5.09 -20.60
C TRP A 244 -5.22 -5.38 -19.46
N GLY A 245 -6.50 -5.08 -19.65
CA GLY A 245 -7.48 -5.30 -18.61
C GLY A 245 -8.88 -5.56 -19.14
N TRP A 246 -9.74 -6.05 -18.27
CA TRP A 246 -11.14 -6.23 -18.61
C TRP A 246 -12.04 -6.03 -17.41
N ASP A 247 -13.30 -5.71 -17.70
CA ASP A 247 -14.35 -5.55 -16.71
C ASP A 247 -15.70 -5.99 -17.27
N ILE A 248 -16.59 -6.45 -16.40
CA ILE A 248 -17.97 -6.80 -16.77
C ILE A 248 -18.87 -5.56 -16.87
N ASP A 249 -18.47 -4.44 -16.26
CA ASP A 249 -19.22 -3.18 -16.34
C ASP A 249 -18.76 -2.31 -17.51
N PHE A 250 -19.50 -2.41 -18.62
CA PHE A 250 -19.36 -1.56 -19.80
C PHE A 250 -19.35 -0.06 -19.45
N LEU A 251 -20.20 0.39 -18.50
CA LEU A 251 -20.30 1.81 -18.20
C LEU A 251 -19.06 2.32 -17.49
N THR A 252 -18.49 1.54 -16.57
CA THR A 252 -17.24 1.88 -15.90
C THR A 252 -16.06 1.77 -16.86
N LEU A 253 -16.00 0.73 -17.68
CA LEU A 253 -14.87 0.58 -18.62
C LEU A 253 -14.76 1.75 -19.61
N HIS A 254 -15.90 2.24 -20.11
CA HIS A 254 -15.96 3.33 -21.10
C HIS A 254 -16.27 4.71 -20.51
N ALA A 255 -16.06 4.91 -19.20
CA ALA A 255 -16.29 6.19 -18.52
C ALA A 255 -17.67 6.81 -18.81
N ARG A 256 -18.72 5.99 -18.78
CA ARG A 256 -20.13 6.41 -18.95
C ARG A 256 -20.91 6.45 -17.63
N THR A 257 -20.26 6.10 -16.52
CA THR A 257 -20.83 6.28 -15.17
C THR A 257 -20.93 7.76 -14.80
N LYS A 258 -21.67 8.09 -13.73
CA LYS A 258 -21.66 9.46 -13.20
C LYS A 258 -20.26 9.84 -12.68
N PRO A 259 -19.80 11.09 -12.88
CA PRO A 259 -18.54 11.55 -12.30
C PRO A 259 -18.55 11.39 -10.78
N THR A 260 -17.41 10.98 -10.21
CA THR A 260 -17.25 10.86 -8.76
C THR A 260 -16.81 12.19 -8.11
N ARG A 261 -16.24 13.11 -8.89
CA ARG A 261 -15.80 14.42 -8.40
C ARG A 261 -17.01 15.30 -8.13
N HIS A 262 -17.13 15.82 -6.91
CA HIS A 262 -18.22 16.71 -6.52
C HIS A 262 -18.34 17.96 -7.42
N SER A 263 -17.20 18.49 -7.89
CA SER A 263 -17.16 19.66 -8.77
C SER A 263 -17.62 19.37 -10.21
N GLN A 264 -17.79 18.10 -10.59
CA GLN A 264 -18.03 17.68 -11.96
C GLN A 264 -19.43 17.10 -12.11
N LYS A 265 -20.29 17.81 -12.85
CA LYS A 265 -21.66 17.37 -13.11
C LYS A 265 -21.77 16.37 -14.26
N GLN A 266 -20.86 16.46 -15.24
CA GLN A 266 -20.82 15.60 -16.42
C GLN A 266 -19.38 15.17 -16.73
N ARG A 267 -19.19 13.95 -17.24
CA ARG A 267 -17.88 13.47 -17.66
C ARG A 267 -17.42 14.19 -18.91
N LEU A 268 -16.12 14.43 -19.03
CA LEU A 268 -15.55 14.94 -20.27
C LEU A 268 -15.58 13.83 -21.34
N SER A 269 -15.76 14.22 -22.61
CA SER A 269 -15.83 13.27 -23.72
C SER A 269 -14.54 12.47 -23.92
N CYS A 270 -13.40 12.97 -23.43
CA CYS A 270 -12.09 12.34 -23.50
C CYS A 270 -11.77 11.43 -22.30
N GLU A 271 -12.63 11.34 -21.28
CA GLU A 271 -12.38 10.45 -20.15
C GLU A 271 -12.41 8.99 -20.60
N SER A 272 -11.32 8.27 -20.35
CA SER A 272 -11.18 6.85 -20.60
C SER A 272 -9.98 6.30 -19.83
N ILE A 273 -9.82 4.98 -19.81
CA ILE A 273 -8.59 4.37 -19.30
C ILE A 273 -7.41 4.78 -20.18
N ALA A 274 -7.56 4.76 -21.51
CA ALA A 274 -6.51 5.20 -22.44
C ALA A 274 -6.04 6.63 -22.17
N SER A 275 -6.95 7.57 -21.90
CA SER A 275 -6.57 8.96 -21.60
C SER A 275 -5.89 9.14 -20.24
N ASN A 276 -6.08 8.20 -19.30
CA ASN A 276 -5.25 8.14 -18.09
C ASN A 276 -3.80 7.78 -18.43
N LEU A 277 -3.55 6.85 -19.36
CA LEU A 277 -2.19 6.52 -19.78
C LEU A 277 -1.56 7.68 -20.56
N GLU A 278 -2.29 8.26 -21.51
CA GLU A 278 -1.86 9.41 -22.30
C GLU A 278 -1.48 10.62 -21.42
N GLN A 279 -2.28 10.90 -20.37
CA GLN A 279 -1.98 11.96 -19.40
C GLN A 279 -0.56 11.88 -18.83
N TYR A 280 -0.02 10.67 -18.70
CA TYR A 280 1.30 10.44 -18.11
C TYR A 280 2.37 10.08 -19.15
N GLY A 281 2.06 10.13 -20.45
CA GLY A 281 2.97 9.74 -21.54
C GLY A 281 3.23 8.23 -21.61
N LEU A 282 2.23 7.43 -21.27
CA LEU A 282 2.31 5.97 -21.14
C LEU A 282 1.48 5.23 -22.21
N GLU A 283 0.93 5.94 -23.19
CA GLU A 283 0.06 5.41 -24.24
C GLU A 283 0.69 4.26 -25.04
N ARG A 284 2.01 4.28 -25.24
CA ARG A 284 2.73 3.20 -25.94
C ARG A 284 2.69 1.85 -25.22
N HIS A 285 2.37 1.84 -23.92
CA HIS A 285 2.27 0.64 -23.11
C HIS A 285 0.84 0.13 -23.01
N TYR A 286 -0.15 0.87 -23.54
CA TYR A 286 -1.54 0.46 -23.50
C TYR A 286 -1.82 -0.57 -24.60
N LEU A 287 -2.19 -1.79 -24.20
CA LEU A 287 -2.62 -2.82 -25.15
C LEU A 287 -4.09 -2.61 -25.48
N ASP A 288 -4.98 -2.88 -24.53
CA ASP A 288 -6.39 -2.52 -24.63
C ASP A 288 -7.14 -2.72 -23.30
N VAL A 289 -8.42 -2.37 -23.28
CA VAL A 289 -9.39 -2.87 -22.30
C VAL A 289 -10.61 -3.47 -22.97
N THR A 290 -11.08 -4.61 -22.47
CA THR A 290 -12.23 -5.32 -23.06
C THR A 290 -13.37 -5.51 -22.07
N VAL A 291 -14.60 -5.54 -22.58
CA VAL A 291 -15.77 -5.88 -21.76
C VAL A 291 -15.87 -7.40 -21.69
N MET A 292 -15.60 -7.98 -20.53
CA MET A 292 -15.55 -9.42 -20.36
C MET A 292 -15.89 -9.83 -18.93
N ASP A 293 -16.54 -10.98 -18.80
CA ASP A 293 -16.76 -11.65 -17.52
C ASP A 293 -15.54 -12.51 -17.15
N ASN A 294 -14.92 -12.24 -16.00
CA ASN A 294 -13.80 -13.03 -15.49
C ASN A 294 -14.19 -14.49 -15.20
N ALA A 295 -15.45 -14.78 -14.90
CA ALA A 295 -15.91 -16.16 -14.67
C ALA A 295 -15.94 -17.00 -15.96
N LYS A 296 -15.83 -16.35 -17.13
CA LYS A 296 -15.86 -16.98 -18.46
C LYS A 296 -14.80 -16.35 -19.36
N PRO A 297 -13.50 -16.53 -19.05
CA PRO A 297 -12.45 -15.99 -19.88
C PRO A 297 -12.53 -16.61 -21.28
N VAL A 298 -12.48 -15.78 -22.32
CA VAL A 298 -12.49 -16.23 -23.74
C VAL A 298 -11.09 -16.37 -24.31
N TRP A 299 -10.08 -16.33 -23.44
CA TRP A 299 -8.68 -16.39 -23.82
C TRP A 299 -8.26 -17.82 -24.11
N ARG A 300 -7.29 -17.95 -25.01
CA ARG A 300 -6.66 -19.23 -25.27
C ARG A 300 -5.91 -19.67 -24.02
N ASP A 301 -6.10 -20.94 -23.62
CA ASP A 301 -5.42 -21.56 -22.48
C ASP A 301 -3.92 -21.76 -22.73
N VAL A 302 -3.16 -20.68 -22.72
CA VAL A 302 -1.70 -20.67 -22.86
C VAL A 302 -1.07 -19.69 -21.87
N PRO A 303 0.15 -19.97 -21.39
CA PRO A 303 0.88 -19.06 -20.51
C PRO A 303 1.50 -17.93 -21.34
N PHE A 304 0.95 -16.71 -21.26
CA PHE A 304 1.47 -15.54 -21.97
C PHE A 304 1.50 -14.25 -21.13
N ILE A 305 0.97 -14.29 -19.90
CA ILE A 305 0.91 -13.14 -19.01
C ILE A 305 2.07 -13.21 -18.03
N ASP A 306 2.83 -12.14 -17.88
CA ASP A 306 3.98 -12.06 -16.97
C ASP A 306 3.55 -11.77 -15.53
N ALA A 307 2.56 -10.89 -15.37
CA ALA A 307 2.00 -10.52 -14.08
C ALA A 307 0.48 -10.30 -14.15
N ILE A 308 -0.23 -10.76 -13.13
CA ILE A 308 -1.65 -10.45 -12.92
C ILE A 308 -1.78 -9.64 -11.65
N ILE A 309 -2.37 -8.45 -11.74
CA ILE A 309 -2.48 -7.51 -10.61
C ILE A 309 -3.89 -6.96 -10.58
N THR A 310 -4.61 -7.12 -9.47
CA THR A 310 -6.03 -6.74 -9.45
C THR A 310 -6.60 -6.45 -8.06
N ASP A 311 -7.70 -5.72 -8.00
CA ASP A 311 -8.52 -5.51 -6.81
C ASP A 311 -9.96 -5.98 -7.07
N PRO A 312 -10.26 -7.28 -6.86
CA PRO A 312 -11.57 -7.83 -7.22
C PRO A 312 -12.72 -7.20 -6.42
N PRO A 313 -13.96 -7.18 -6.94
CA PRO A 313 -15.08 -6.57 -6.24
C PRO A 313 -15.44 -7.31 -4.95
N TYR A 314 -15.63 -6.56 -3.85
CA TYR A 314 -16.00 -7.13 -2.53
C TYR A 314 -17.51 -7.14 -2.24
N GLY A 315 -18.35 -6.61 -3.14
CA GLY A 315 -19.80 -6.51 -2.94
C GLY A 315 -20.26 -5.33 -2.06
N ILE A 316 -19.35 -4.43 -1.67
CA ILE A 316 -19.64 -3.25 -0.82
C ILE A 316 -20.05 -2.04 -1.66
N ARG A 317 -19.19 -1.64 -2.61
CA ARG A 317 -19.38 -0.47 -3.49
C ARG A 317 -19.75 -0.89 -4.90
N GLU A 318 -19.06 -1.89 -5.42
CA GLU A 318 -19.37 -2.54 -6.69
C GLU A 318 -20.04 -3.89 -6.43
N SER A 319 -20.99 -4.25 -7.28
CA SER A 319 -21.69 -5.55 -7.22
C SER A 319 -20.76 -6.68 -7.66
N THR A 320 -20.81 -7.82 -6.98
CA THR A 320 -20.13 -9.05 -7.44
C THR A 320 -21.04 -9.78 -8.42
N GLU A 321 -20.76 -9.63 -9.72
CA GLU A 321 -21.63 -10.08 -10.80
C GLU A 321 -20.91 -11.00 -11.79
N ARG A 322 -21.63 -11.99 -12.32
CA ARG A 322 -21.20 -12.84 -13.43
C ARG A 322 -22.34 -13.06 -14.42
N VAL A 323 -22.03 -13.48 -15.64
CA VAL A 323 -23.01 -13.75 -16.70
C VAL A 323 -23.68 -15.11 -16.48
N GLY A 324 -25.00 -15.09 -16.27
CA GLY A 324 -25.82 -16.28 -16.05
C GLY A 324 -27.28 -16.11 -16.48
N SER A 325 -28.11 -17.10 -16.15
CA SER A 325 -29.55 -17.07 -16.43
C SER A 325 -30.32 -17.22 -15.12
N LEU A 326 -31.29 -16.35 -14.86
CA LEU A 326 -32.12 -16.36 -13.63
C LEU A 326 -33.07 -17.57 -13.52
N LYS A 327 -33.07 -18.50 -14.48
CA LYS A 327 -34.07 -19.58 -14.62
C LYS A 327 -33.88 -20.81 -13.70
N VAL A 328 -33.00 -20.78 -12.70
CA VAL A 328 -32.72 -21.97 -11.84
C VAL A 328 -33.15 -21.79 -10.36
N SER A 329 -34.02 -20.81 -10.06
CA SER A 329 -34.46 -20.57 -8.68
C SER A 329 -35.96 -20.31 -8.57
N ARG A 330 -36.79 -21.23 -9.08
CA ARG A 330 -38.11 -21.46 -8.47
C ARG A 330 -38.05 -22.83 -7.80
N PRO A 331 -38.15 -22.93 -6.46
CA PRO A 331 -38.34 -24.21 -5.84
C PRO A 331 -39.67 -24.76 -6.36
N SER A 332 -39.61 -25.92 -7.01
CA SER A 332 -40.77 -26.71 -7.35
C SER A 332 -41.54 -26.95 -6.05
N SER A 333 -42.60 -26.20 -5.82
CA SER A 333 -43.56 -26.50 -4.78
C SER A 333 -44.13 -27.86 -5.11
N TYR A 334 -43.66 -28.85 -4.36
CA TYR A 334 -44.10 -30.22 -4.35
C TYR A 334 -45.55 -30.25 -3.85
N ASN A 335 -46.51 -29.98 -4.74
CA ASN A 335 -47.90 -30.37 -4.51
C ASN A 335 -48.06 -31.76 -5.10
N GLN A 336 -47.91 -32.72 -4.21
CA GLN A 336 -48.36 -34.09 -4.41
C GLN A 336 -49.89 -34.07 -4.29
N ASP A 337 -50.58 -34.00 -5.41
CA ASP A 337 -51.96 -34.47 -5.50
C ASP A 337 -52.09 -35.33 -6.76
N ASN A 338 -52.13 -36.63 -6.52
CA ASN A 338 -52.45 -37.64 -7.50
C ASN A 338 -53.93 -37.54 -7.83
N THR A 339 -54.28 -37.17 -9.06
CA THR A 339 -55.47 -37.76 -9.70
C THR A 339 -55.38 -37.71 -11.22
N THR A 340 -55.25 -38.91 -11.77
CA THR A 340 -55.35 -39.33 -13.16
C THR A 340 -56.54 -38.72 -13.90
N THR A 341 -56.33 -38.09 -15.05
CA THR A 341 -57.21 -38.28 -16.23
C THR A 341 -56.44 -37.95 -17.52
N THR A 342 -56.58 -38.88 -18.46
CA THR A 342 -56.05 -38.99 -19.82
C THR A 342 -56.52 -37.91 -20.81
N THR A 343 -55.74 -37.79 -21.89
CA THR A 343 -56.08 -37.29 -23.25
C THR A 343 -56.35 -35.80 -23.43
N THR A 344 -55.49 -35.09 -24.19
CA THR A 344 -55.71 -34.79 -25.63
C THR A 344 -54.62 -33.85 -26.15
N THR A 345 -54.07 -34.24 -27.30
CA THR A 345 -53.20 -33.53 -28.25
C THR A 345 -53.48 -32.03 -28.41
N THR A 346 -52.46 -31.20 -28.20
CA THR A 346 -52.20 -29.97 -28.98
C THR A 346 -50.71 -29.63 -28.94
N PRO A 347 -49.97 -29.63 -30.07
CA PRO A 347 -48.60 -29.17 -30.13
C PRO A 347 -48.58 -27.66 -30.41
N HIS A 348 -48.60 -26.84 -29.36
CA HIS A 348 -48.41 -25.39 -29.52
C HIS A 348 -47.02 -24.94 -29.08
N THR A 349 -46.20 -24.74 -30.12
CA THR A 349 -45.09 -23.79 -30.26
C THR A 349 -43.84 -24.00 -29.40
N PRO A 350 -42.72 -24.49 -29.98
CA PRO A 350 -41.41 -24.31 -29.39
C PRO A 350 -41.08 -22.81 -29.41
N TYR A 351 -40.93 -22.21 -28.23
CA TYR A 351 -40.36 -20.87 -28.09
C TYR A 351 -39.03 -20.83 -28.84
N SER A 352 -38.93 -19.95 -29.84
CA SER A 352 -37.72 -19.69 -30.61
C SER A 352 -36.54 -19.33 -29.68
N PRO A 353 -35.34 -19.93 -29.83
CA PRO A 353 -34.14 -19.60 -29.05
C PRO A 353 -33.48 -18.29 -29.52
N SER A 354 -34.24 -17.36 -30.08
CA SER A 354 -33.74 -16.08 -30.60
C SER A 354 -33.97 -14.96 -29.58
N ASN A 355 -32.88 -14.44 -28.99
CA ASN A 355 -32.78 -13.27 -28.08
C ASN A 355 -32.92 -13.47 -26.56
N HIS A 356 -32.49 -14.60 -25.99
CA HIS A 356 -32.20 -14.59 -24.54
C HIS A 356 -30.80 -13.99 -24.29
N TYR A 357 -30.74 -12.69 -24.01
CA TYR A 357 -29.51 -12.07 -23.51
C TYR A 357 -29.26 -12.55 -22.07
N PRO A 358 -28.10 -13.16 -21.78
CA PRO A 358 -27.80 -13.62 -20.43
C PRO A 358 -27.75 -12.43 -19.47
N SER A 359 -28.28 -12.63 -18.27
CA SER A 359 -28.36 -11.60 -17.22
C SER A 359 -27.12 -11.63 -16.33
N LYS A 360 -26.86 -10.53 -15.63
CA LYS A 360 -25.88 -10.52 -14.54
C LYS A 360 -26.52 -11.18 -13.30
N VAL A 361 -25.85 -12.18 -12.74
CA VAL A 361 -26.26 -12.91 -11.53
C VAL A 361 -25.21 -12.76 -10.44
N SER A 362 -25.57 -13.05 -9.19
CA SER A 362 -24.65 -13.00 -8.06
C SER A 362 -23.43 -13.89 -8.28
N TYR A 363 -22.25 -13.30 -8.04
CA TYR A 363 -20.96 -13.95 -8.04
C TYR A 363 -20.47 -14.03 -6.59
N SER A 364 -20.37 -15.23 -6.02
CA SER A 364 -19.88 -15.39 -4.66
C SER A 364 -18.39 -15.05 -4.62
N LEU A 365 -17.96 -14.41 -3.53
CA LEU A 365 -16.56 -14.00 -3.38
C LEU A 365 -15.59 -15.20 -3.44
N SER A 366 -16.02 -16.36 -2.95
CA SER A 366 -15.25 -17.61 -3.08
C SER A 366 -15.01 -17.98 -4.55
N HIS A 367 -16.06 -17.95 -5.38
CA HIS A 367 -15.90 -18.25 -6.81
C HIS A 367 -15.06 -17.19 -7.53
N VAL A 368 -15.19 -15.90 -7.20
CA VAL A 368 -14.35 -14.83 -7.75
C VAL A 368 -12.87 -15.16 -7.61
N PHE A 369 -12.45 -15.53 -6.39
CA PHE A 369 -11.05 -15.85 -6.14
C PHE A 369 -10.65 -17.21 -6.71
N CYS A 370 -11.50 -18.24 -6.66
CA CYS A 370 -11.20 -19.53 -7.29
C CYS A 370 -10.98 -19.38 -8.80
N ASP A 371 -11.85 -18.65 -9.49
CA ASP A 371 -11.75 -18.41 -10.93
C ASP A 371 -10.51 -17.56 -11.26
N LEU A 372 -10.20 -16.56 -10.44
CA LEU A 372 -8.95 -15.77 -10.57
C LEU A 372 -7.69 -16.65 -10.44
N LEU A 373 -7.67 -17.56 -9.46
CA LEU A 373 -6.53 -18.46 -9.24
C LEU A 373 -6.42 -19.50 -10.36
N ASN A 374 -7.53 -20.04 -10.85
CA ASN A 374 -7.56 -20.93 -12.02
C ASN A 374 -7.06 -20.21 -13.27
N PHE A 375 -7.52 -18.98 -13.50
CA PHE A 375 -7.07 -18.15 -14.61
C PHE A 375 -5.56 -17.92 -14.54
N ALA A 376 -5.01 -17.57 -13.38
CA ALA A 376 -3.58 -17.40 -13.18
C ALA A 376 -2.80 -18.72 -13.34
N ALA A 377 -3.34 -19.83 -12.84
CA ALA A 377 -2.72 -21.15 -12.99
C ALA A 377 -2.59 -21.56 -14.46
N ILE A 378 -3.49 -21.13 -15.34
CA ILE A 378 -3.41 -21.39 -16.79
C ILE A 378 -2.51 -20.35 -17.48
N HIS A 379 -2.81 -19.07 -17.34
CA HIS A 379 -2.31 -18.00 -18.24
C HIS A 379 -1.04 -17.29 -17.79
N LEU A 380 -0.69 -17.36 -16.50
CA LEU A 380 0.53 -16.76 -15.98
C LEU A 380 1.75 -17.58 -16.46
N ILE A 381 2.90 -16.96 -16.73
CA ILE A 381 4.14 -17.71 -16.99
C ILE A 381 4.66 -18.35 -15.68
N ILE A 382 5.52 -19.37 -15.79
CA ILE A 382 6.23 -19.89 -14.61
C ILE A 382 7.15 -18.79 -14.07
N GLY A 383 7.12 -18.58 -12.75
CA GLY A 383 7.83 -17.49 -12.08
C GLY A 383 7.05 -16.17 -12.03
N GLY A 384 6.07 -15.99 -12.91
CA GLY A 384 5.16 -14.85 -12.89
C GLY A 384 4.33 -14.79 -11.60
N ARG A 385 3.83 -13.60 -11.27
CA ARG A 385 3.15 -13.34 -10.00
C ARG A 385 1.70 -12.88 -10.17
N LEU A 386 0.84 -13.43 -9.33
CA LEU A 386 -0.53 -12.98 -9.12
C LEU A 386 -0.57 -12.15 -7.82
N VAL A 387 -1.03 -10.91 -7.91
CA VAL A 387 -1.16 -9.99 -6.77
C VAL A 387 -2.59 -9.49 -6.68
N PHE A 388 -3.27 -9.77 -5.57
CA PHE A 388 -4.67 -9.37 -5.40
C PHE A 388 -5.03 -9.04 -3.96
N TRP A 389 -6.08 -8.23 -3.78
CA TRP A 389 -6.63 -7.94 -2.47
C TRP A 389 -7.74 -8.92 -2.07
N LEU A 390 -7.68 -9.38 -0.81
CA LEU A 390 -8.67 -10.24 -0.17
C LEU A 390 -9.31 -9.48 1.00
N PRO A 391 -10.62 -9.17 0.97
CA PRO A 391 -11.29 -8.48 2.08
C PRO A 391 -11.53 -9.46 3.25
N VAL A 392 -11.28 -9.02 4.48
CA VAL A 392 -11.38 -9.87 5.68
C VAL A 392 -11.96 -9.11 6.87
N PHE A 393 -12.65 -9.82 7.75
CA PHE A 393 -12.87 -9.34 9.12
C PHE A 393 -11.72 -9.81 9.99
N ARG A 394 -11.21 -8.90 10.80
CA ARG A 394 -9.99 -9.14 11.58
C ARG A 394 -10.19 -10.21 12.65
N GLU A 395 -11.39 -10.32 13.20
CA GLU A 395 -11.76 -11.30 14.22
C GLU A 395 -11.88 -12.72 13.66
N ASP A 396 -12.34 -12.86 12.41
CA ASP A 396 -12.58 -14.16 11.78
C ASP A 396 -11.35 -14.65 10.99
N TYR A 397 -10.41 -13.77 10.71
CA TYR A 397 -9.30 -14.03 9.80
C TYR A 397 -8.30 -15.05 10.36
N HIS A 398 -7.97 -16.04 9.54
CA HIS A 398 -6.86 -16.97 9.74
C HIS A 398 -6.29 -17.37 8.38
N ASP A 399 -5.02 -17.75 8.32
CA ASP A 399 -4.31 -17.99 7.04
C ASP A 399 -4.90 -19.12 6.19
N GLY A 400 -5.67 -20.03 6.79
CA GLY A 400 -6.43 -21.06 6.07
C GLY A 400 -7.54 -20.51 5.16
N MET A 401 -7.94 -19.25 5.33
CA MET A 401 -8.93 -18.59 4.47
C MET A 401 -8.35 -18.13 3.13
N ILE A 402 -7.02 -18.10 2.98
CA ILE A 402 -6.37 -17.66 1.75
C ILE A 402 -6.67 -18.70 0.65
N PRO A 403 -7.28 -18.29 -0.48
CA PRO A 403 -7.48 -19.17 -1.62
C PRO A 403 -6.15 -19.74 -2.09
N SER A 404 -6.13 -21.03 -2.44
CA SER A 404 -4.91 -21.72 -2.85
C SER A 404 -5.11 -22.51 -4.14
N HIS A 405 -4.02 -22.74 -4.88
CA HIS A 405 -4.01 -23.60 -6.07
C HIS A 405 -2.70 -24.39 -6.08
N PRO A 406 -2.69 -25.70 -6.42
CA PRO A 406 -1.47 -26.52 -6.44
C PRO A 406 -0.30 -26.03 -7.32
N CYS A 407 -0.54 -25.03 -8.16
CA CYS A 407 0.42 -24.47 -9.12
C CYS A 407 0.96 -23.10 -8.68
N LEU A 408 0.42 -22.56 -7.59
CA LEU A 408 0.70 -21.23 -7.08
C LEU A 408 1.23 -21.34 -5.65
N GLU A 409 2.38 -20.73 -5.40
CA GLU A 409 3.03 -20.67 -4.10
C GLU A 409 2.75 -19.32 -3.44
N LEU A 410 2.32 -19.32 -2.18
CA LEU A 410 2.13 -18.10 -1.40
C LEU A 410 3.47 -17.47 -1.05
N MET A 411 3.70 -16.25 -1.54
CA MET A 411 4.93 -15.48 -1.29
C MET A 411 4.75 -14.51 -0.11
N TYR A 412 3.67 -13.72 -0.15
CA TYR A 412 3.41 -12.67 0.83
C TYR A 412 1.92 -12.56 1.16
N ASN A 413 1.65 -12.16 2.40
CA ASN A 413 0.34 -11.87 2.95
C ASN A 413 0.46 -10.60 3.82
N CYS A 414 0.04 -9.44 3.29
CA CYS A 414 0.20 -8.14 3.95
C CYS A 414 -1.15 -7.54 4.37
N GLU A 415 -1.32 -7.15 5.64
CA GLU A 415 -2.52 -6.48 6.12
C GLU A 415 -2.53 -4.98 5.81
N GLN A 416 -3.59 -4.52 5.15
CA GLN A 416 -4.01 -3.14 5.25
C GLN A 416 -5.28 -3.03 6.10
N VAL A 417 -5.15 -2.36 7.23
CA VAL A 417 -6.27 -2.14 8.14
C VAL A 417 -7.16 -1.00 7.62
N LEU A 418 -8.45 -1.27 7.38
CA LEU A 418 -9.41 -0.27 6.87
C LEU A 418 -10.19 0.38 8.01
N THR A 419 -10.83 -0.43 8.86
CA THR A 419 -11.48 0.00 10.11
C THR A 419 -10.96 -0.79 11.31
N VAL A 420 -11.61 -0.65 12.48
CA VAL A 420 -11.28 -1.45 13.67
C VAL A 420 -11.56 -2.94 13.42
N HIS A 421 -12.64 -3.26 12.70
CA HIS A 421 -13.15 -4.62 12.46
C HIS A 421 -12.79 -5.19 11.08
N SER A 422 -12.60 -4.34 10.07
CA SER A 422 -12.30 -4.78 8.70
C SER A 422 -10.87 -4.42 8.28
N SER A 423 -10.25 -5.35 7.57
CA SER A 423 -9.01 -5.15 6.85
C SER A 423 -9.09 -5.82 5.49
N ARG A 424 -8.06 -5.60 4.68
CA ARG A 424 -7.84 -6.37 3.46
C ARG A 424 -6.41 -6.89 3.46
N ARG A 425 -6.22 -8.08 2.93
CA ARG A 425 -4.92 -8.73 2.79
C ARG A 425 -4.46 -8.61 1.35
N LEU A 426 -3.27 -8.05 1.12
CA LEU A 426 -2.62 -8.10 -0.18
C LEU A 426 -1.89 -9.43 -0.29
N ILE A 427 -2.41 -10.31 -1.13
CA ILE A 427 -1.87 -11.65 -1.36
C ILE A 427 -1.00 -11.62 -2.60
N THR A 428 0.21 -12.15 -2.49
CA THR A 428 1.12 -12.37 -3.63
C THR A 428 1.38 -13.85 -3.77
N LEU A 429 1.02 -14.41 -4.92
CA LEU A 429 1.28 -15.80 -5.29
C LEU A 429 2.25 -15.85 -6.47
N ARG A 430 3.13 -16.85 -6.51
CA ARG A 430 4.04 -17.11 -7.64
C ARG A 430 3.68 -18.42 -8.31
N LYS A 431 3.62 -18.44 -9.65
CA LYS A 431 3.42 -19.71 -10.38
C LYS A 431 4.69 -20.55 -10.38
N ILE A 432 4.58 -21.78 -9.92
CA ILE A 432 5.71 -22.72 -9.79
C ILE A 432 5.71 -23.80 -10.88
N ARG A 433 4.56 -24.12 -11.47
CA ARG A 433 4.41 -25.09 -12.55
C ARG A 433 3.11 -24.88 -13.33
N HIS A 434 2.97 -25.60 -14.45
CA HIS A 434 1.70 -25.71 -15.16
C HIS A 434 0.75 -26.70 -14.47
N PRO A 435 -0.57 -26.52 -14.60
CA PRO A 435 -1.57 -27.46 -14.09
C PRO A 435 -1.47 -28.80 -14.81
N THR A 436 -1.73 -29.87 -14.07
CA THR A 436 -1.76 -31.24 -14.59
C THR A 436 -3.12 -31.85 -14.34
N GLY A 437 -3.83 -32.26 -15.40
CA GLY A 437 -5.19 -32.80 -15.27
C GLY A 437 -6.21 -31.70 -14.89
N GLU A 438 -7.18 -32.05 -14.04
CA GLU A 438 -8.27 -31.17 -13.61
C GLU A 438 -7.98 -30.48 -12.25
N GLU A 439 -6.74 -30.06 -12.03
CA GLU A 439 -6.39 -29.29 -10.82
C GLU A 439 -7.13 -27.95 -10.82
N THR A 440 -7.84 -27.67 -9.72
CA THR A 440 -8.56 -26.41 -9.53
C THR A 440 -8.18 -25.74 -8.21
N ALA A 441 -8.44 -24.45 -8.13
CA ALA A 441 -8.31 -23.67 -6.91
C ALA A 441 -9.23 -24.20 -5.80
N ILE A 442 -8.74 -24.12 -4.57
CA ILE A 442 -9.44 -24.46 -3.35
C ILE A 442 -9.62 -23.17 -2.56
N GLY A 443 -10.87 -22.73 -2.45
CA GLY A 443 -11.25 -21.56 -1.65
C GLY A 443 -12.23 -21.96 -0.56
N GLN A 444 -11.76 -22.08 0.69
CA GLN A 444 -12.64 -22.02 1.87
C GLN A 444 -12.87 -20.56 2.26
N VAL A 445 -13.29 -19.74 1.30
CA VAL A 445 -13.74 -18.38 1.58
C VAL A 445 -15.18 -18.51 2.08
N ALA A 446 -15.35 -18.96 3.32
CA ALA A 446 -16.66 -19.22 3.91
C ALA A 446 -17.54 -17.97 3.82
N ASP A 447 -18.53 -18.03 2.92
CA ASP A 447 -19.69 -17.16 2.73
C ASP A 447 -19.53 -15.69 3.18
N LEU A 448 -18.41 -15.07 2.77
CA LEU A 448 -18.11 -13.68 3.10
C LEU A 448 -19.11 -12.74 2.41
N THR A 449 -19.73 -13.08 1.29
CA THR A 449 -20.53 -12.11 0.53
C THR A 449 -21.80 -11.64 1.27
N ALA A 450 -22.59 -12.57 1.84
CA ALA A 450 -23.83 -12.23 2.54
C ALA A 450 -23.54 -11.58 3.90
N LYS A 451 -22.57 -12.12 4.66
CA LYS A 451 -22.22 -11.60 5.99
C LYS A 451 -21.29 -10.39 5.94
N PHE A 452 -20.44 -10.21 4.94
CA PHE A 452 -19.45 -9.12 4.93
C PHE A 452 -20.09 -7.78 4.70
N ARG A 453 -20.91 -7.65 3.66
CA ARG A 453 -21.62 -6.40 3.45
C ARG A 453 -22.48 -6.06 4.68
N GLU A 454 -23.22 -7.02 5.18
CA GLU A 454 -24.10 -6.84 6.33
C GLU A 454 -23.32 -6.48 7.61
N ARG A 455 -22.28 -7.24 7.97
CA ARG A 455 -21.40 -6.96 9.12
C ARG A 455 -20.62 -5.66 8.97
N PHE A 456 -20.18 -5.30 7.75
CA PHE A 456 -19.49 -4.03 7.50
C PHE A 456 -20.42 -2.84 7.79
N PHE A 457 -21.69 -2.92 7.37
CA PHE A 457 -22.69 -1.90 7.71
C PHE A 457 -23.15 -1.99 9.18
N GLN A 458 -23.32 -3.18 9.75
CA GLN A 458 -23.67 -3.34 11.18
C GLN A 458 -22.57 -2.81 12.11
N ALA A 459 -21.31 -2.95 11.74
CA ALA A 459 -20.21 -2.40 12.51
C ALA A 459 -20.21 -0.85 12.53
N SER A 460 -20.86 -0.21 11.55
CA SER A 460 -21.13 1.23 11.59
C SER A 460 -22.23 1.63 12.59
N LEU A 461 -23.06 0.68 13.01
CA LEU A 461 -24.13 0.82 14.00
C LEU A 461 -23.70 0.48 15.44
N MET A 462 -22.48 -0.07 15.64
CA MET A 462 -21.96 -0.42 16.97
C MET A 462 -21.90 0.79 17.91
N THR A 463 -22.18 0.53 19.19
CA THR A 463 -22.10 1.50 20.29
C THR A 463 -20.66 1.93 20.56
N LYS A 464 -20.47 3.03 21.30
CA LYS A 464 -19.13 3.53 21.66
C LYS A 464 -18.34 2.50 22.48
N ASP A 465 -19.00 1.79 23.39
CA ASP A 465 -18.36 0.82 24.30
C ASP A 465 -17.89 -0.43 23.55
N GLU A 466 -18.70 -0.96 22.63
CA GLU A 466 -18.31 -2.07 21.75
C GLU A 466 -17.10 -1.71 20.88
N ARG A 467 -17.10 -0.51 20.30
CA ARG A 467 -15.93 -0.02 19.53
C ARG A 467 -14.70 0.11 20.39
N GLN A 468 -14.83 0.52 21.65
CA GLN A 468 -13.73 0.66 22.59
C GLN A 468 -13.17 -0.71 23.02
N ALA A 469 -14.04 -1.71 23.23
CA ALA A 469 -13.64 -3.08 23.51
C ALA A 469 -12.91 -3.75 22.33
N ILE A 470 -13.34 -3.54 21.09
CA ILE A 470 -12.63 -4.10 19.92
C ILE A 470 -11.33 -3.32 19.67
N LYS A 471 -11.32 -2.00 19.89
CA LYS A 471 -10.10 -1.18 19.77
C LYS A 471 -9.03 -1.60 20.78
N SER A 472 -9.40 -2.12 21.95
CA SER A 472 -8.42 -2.67 22.90
C SER A 472 -7.86 -4.03 22.45
N GLN A 473 -8.67 -4.84 21.75
CA GLN A 473 -8.22 -6.11 21.15
C GLN A 473 -7.37 -5.91 19.89
N PHE A 474 -7.67 -4.88 19.10
CA PHE A 474 -6.96 -4.55 17.87
C PHE A 474 -6.55 -3.07 17.83
N PRO A 475 -5.55 -2.67 18.64
CA PRO A 475 -5.12 -1.30 18.74
C PRO A 475 -4.64 -0.77 17.38
N ARG A 476 -4.93 0.50 17.14
CA ARG A 476 -4.44 1.26 15.99
C ARG A 476 -3.55 2.38 16.48
N ASP A 477 -2.49 2.65 15.74
CA ASP A 477 -1.78 3.91 15.92
C ASP A 477 -2.58 5.07 15.31
N LYS A 478 -2.16 6.31 15.61
CA LYS A 478 -2.78 7.53 15.06
C LYS A 478 -2.64 7.63 13.53
N ARG A 479 -1.86 6.76 12.89
CA ARG A 479 -1.59 6.72 11.44
C ARG A 479 -2.44 5.65 10.73
N GLY A 480 -3.35 4.99 11.46
CA GLY A 480 -4.28 4.02 10.90
C GLY A 480 -3.69 2.62 10.70
N GLN A 481 -2.49 2.36 11.21
CA GLN A 481 -1.85 1.05 11.13
C GLN A 481 -2.28 0.15 12.29
N GLY A 482 -2.43 -1.15 12.00
CA GLY A 482 -2.70 -2.16 13.03
C GLY A 482 -1.49 -2.37 13.92
N LEU A 483 -1.66 -2.24 15.23
CA LEU A 483 -0.66 -2.56 16.24
C LEU A 483 -0.80 -4.02 16.73
N GLY A 484 -1.42 -4.90 15.94
CA GLY A 484 -1.88 -6.22 16.38
C GLY A 484 -0.79 -7.09 17.01
N TYR A 485 0.46 -6.95 16.56
CA TYR A 485 1.61 -7.69 17.09
C TYR A 485 2.24 -7.08 18.35
N ARG A 486 1.99 -5.81 18.67
CA ARG A 486 2.42 -5.23 19.96
C ARG A 486 1.74 -5.93 21.14
N LEU A 487 0.53 -6.46 20.94
CA LEU A 487 -0.18 -7.22 21.96
C LEU A 487 0.38 -8.63 22.16
N GLU A 488 0.84 -9.29 21.09
CA GLU A 488 1.50 -10.62 21.16
C GLU A 488 2.82 -10.53 21.94
N GLU A 489 3.65 -9.51 21.68
CA GLU A 489 4.92 -9.32 22.39
C GLU A 489 4.70 -8.88 23.85
N ALA A 490 3.71 -8.04 24.15
CA ALA A 490 3.33 -7.72 25.53
C ALA A 490 2.77 -8.95 26.28
N LYS A 491 1.97 -9.79 25.62
CA LYS A 491 1.48 -11.05 26.19
C LYS A 491 2.61 -12.05 26.42
N ASN A 492 3.57 -12.17 25.48
CA ASN A 492 4.72 -13.06 25.60
C ASN A 492 5.74 -12.56 26.64
N GLN A 493 5.96 -11.24 26.77
CA GLN A 493 6.74 -10.67 27.87
C GLN A 493 6.04 -10.88 29.23
N THR A 494 4.72 -10.72 29.30
CA THR A 494 3.95 -11.02 30.52
C THR A 494 3.98 -12.53 30.86
N LYS A 495 4.05 -13.41 29.85
CA LYS A 495 4.19 -14.86 30.02
C LYS A 495 5.60 -15.25 30.47
N MET A 496 6.65 -14.65 29.90
CA MET A 496 8.05 -14.82 30.35
C MET A 496 8.23 -14.31 31.78
N VAL A 497 7.72 -13.13 32.12
CA VAL A 497 7.77 -12.59 33.49
C VAL A 497 7.00 -13.48 34.48
N ARG A 498 5.87 -14.07 34.08
CA ARG A 498 5.16 -15.07 34.91
C ARG A 498 5.92 -16.39 35.06
N MET A 499 6.63 -16.84 34.04
CA MET A 499 7.47 -18.04 34.11
C MET A 499 8.72 -17.82 34.96
N ASP A 500 9.35 -16.65 34.90
CA ASP A 500 10.50 -16.29 35.74
C ASP A 500 10.13 -16.09 37.23
N VAL A 501 8.89 -15.65 37.50
CA VAL A 501 8.36 -15.58 38.87
C VAL A 501 7.98 -16.96 39.40
N ALA A 502 7.47 -17.86 38.54
CA ALA A 502 7.18 -19.25 38.93
C ALA A 502 8.47 -20.06 39.18
N ALA A 503 9.51 -19.87 38.38
CA ALA A 503 10.79 -20.55 38.55
C ALA A 503 11.57 -20.11 39.80
N LYS A 504 11.27 -18.94 40.37
CA LYS A 504 11.86 -18.45 41.63
C LYS A 504 11.11 -18.91 42.88
N CYS A 505 10.02 -19.65 42.75
CA CYS A 505 9.22 -20.15 43.88
C CYS A 505 9.36 -21.67 44.13
N GLU A 506 10.18 -22.39 43.37
CA GLU A 506 10.39 -23.85 43.52
C GLU A 506 11.76 -24.21 44.12
N ASP A 507 12.22 -23.48 45.14
CA ASP A 507 13.36 -23.93 45.97
C ASP A 507 13.18 -23.48 47.43
N SER A 508 12.33 -24.20 48.17
CA SER A 508 12.44 -24.31 49.63
C SER A 508 11.61 -25.50 50.14
N VAL A 509 12.23 -26.68 50.12
CA VAL A 509 11.72 -27.89 50.77
C VAL A 509 12.12 -27.88 52.24
N ILE A 510 11.14 -27.85 53.15
CA ILE A 510 11.29 -28.24 54.57
C ILE A 510 10.10 -29.16 54.93
N PRO A 511 10.30 -30.26 55.68
CA PRO A 511 9.55 -31.49 55.47
C PRO A 511 8.24 -31.58 56.26
N VAL A 512 7.35 -32.38 55.69
CA VAL A 512 6.03 -32.76 56.20
C VAL A 512 6.14 -33.64 57.45
N CYS A 513 5.35 -33.33 58.47
CA CYS A 513 4.97 -34.28 59.52
C CYS A 513 3.45 -34.35 59.64
N GLU A 514 2.97 -35.55 59.95
CA GLU A 514 1.62 -36.09 59.85
C GLU A 514 0.57 -35.37 60.71
N THR A 515 -0.68 -35.25 60.23
CA THR A 515 -1.85 -36.00 60.76
C THR A 515 -3.20 -35.48 60.22
N THR A 516 -4.12 -36.42 60.12
CA THR A 516 -5.48 -36.37 59.58
C THR A 516 -6.50 -35.70 60.51
N ARG A 517 -7.57 -35.13 59.91
CA ARG A 517 -8.92 -34.80 60.46
C ARG A 517 -9.08 -33.50 61.26
N GLN A 518 -9.91 -32.57 60.77
CA GLN A 518 -11.30 -32.31 61.22
C GLN A 518 -11.92 -31.08 60.53
N LYS A 519 -13.26 -31.13 60.41
CA LYS A 519 -14.18 -30.11 59.89
C LYS A 519 -14.42 -28.98 60.92
N GLU A 520 -15.02 -27.88 60.42
CA GLU A 520 -15.75 -26.83 61.16
C GLU A 520 -14.85 -25.92 62.00
N GLU A 521 -14.95 -24.60 62.07
CA GLU A 521 -15.98 -23.58 61.85
C GLU A 521 -15.23 -22.23 61.77
N ILE A 522 -15.85 -21.17 61.24
CA ILE A 522 -15.98 -19.85 61.91
C ILE A 522 -16.73 -18.91 60.97
N ASN A 523 -18.02 -18.83 61.27
CA ASN A 523 -18.88 -17.69 61.01
C ASN A 523 -18.43 -16.53 61.91
N LYS A 524 -18.64 -15.28 61.44
CA LYS A 524 -18.52 -13.97 62.13
C LYS A 524 -17.23 -13.18 61.83
N LEU A 525 -17.32 -12.14 61.00
CA LEU A 525 -17.78 -10.81 61.43
C LEU A 525 -17.80 -9.85 60.21
N ASN A 526 -19.01 -9.39 59.85
CA ASN A 526 -19.16 -8.08 59.22
C ASN A 526 -18.78 -7.01 60.25
N ASN A 527 -17.87 -6.09 59.92
CA ASN A 527 -18.10 -4.64 60.02
C ASN A 527 -16.83 -3.78 59.87
N VAL A 528 -17.09 -2.57 59.36
CA VAL A 528 -16.35 -1.29 59.49
C VAL A 528 -15.37 -0.90 58.37
N LYS A 529 -15.94 -0.12 57.45
CA LYS A 529 -15.57 1.25 57.04
C LYS A 529 -14.09 1.64 56.99
N THR A 530 -13.73 2.01 55.77
CA THR A 530 -12.75 3.01 55.32
C THR A 530 -12.62 4.22 56.23
N VAL A 531 -11.37 4.52 56.61
CA VAL A 531 -10.92 5.81 57.14
C VAL A 531 -9.85 6.36 56.21
N SER A 532 -10.13 7.54 55.65
CA SER A 532 -9.23 8.43 54.96
C SER A 532 -8.39 9.24 55.96
N VAL A 533 -7.09 9.38 55.72
CA VAL A 533 -6.22 10.32 56.44
C VAL A 533 -5.65 11.33 55.44
N ALA A 534 -5.81 12.60 55.79
CA ALA A 534 -5.36 13.78 55.08
C ALA A 534 -3.90 14.14 55.45
N MET A 535 -3.23 14.90 54.58
CA MET A 535 -2.22 15.88 54.99
C MET A 535 -2.50 17.23 54.33
N CYS A 536 -2.21 18.27 55.10
CA CYS A 536 -2.59 19.67 54.99
C CYS A 536 -1.32 20.51 54.71
N GLU A 537 -1.48 21.65 54.03
CA GLU A 537 -0.80 22.95 54.27
C GLU A 537 -1.32 23.93 53.17
N THR A 538 -2.24 24.85 53.49
CA THR A 538 -2.06 26.31 53.78
C THR A 538 -1.37 27.11 52.66
N SER A 539 -1.76 28.31 52.21
CA SER A 539 -2.85 29.27 52.46
C SER A 539 -2.74 30.42 51.43
N VAL A 540 -3.80 31.25 51.35
CA VAL A 540 -3.86 32.67 50.91
C VAL A 540 -4.31 33.00 49.47
N MET A 541 -5.63 33.12 49.33
CA MET A 541 -6.43 34.30 48.93
C MET A 541 -5.97 35.23 47.80
N THR A 542 -6.80 35.33 46.75
CA THR A 542 -7.69 36.46 46.38
C THR A 542 -8.39 36.01 45.08
N GLY A 543 -9.70 36.03 44.85
CA GLY A 543 -10.80 36.78 45.44
C GLY A 543 -11.55 37.48 44.29
N CYS A 544 -12.64 36.89 43.78
CA CYS A 544 -13.89 37.60 43.46
C CYS A 544 -14.94 36.64 42.88
N GLU A 545 -16.05 36.59 43.59
CA GLU A 545 -17.37 36.04 43.23
C GLU A 545 -17.95 36.85 42.03
N ILE A 546 -18.97 36.41 41.29
CA ILE A 546 -20.39 36.40 41.67
C ILE A 546 -21.17 35.67 40.55
N SER A 547 -21.74 34.52 40.90
CA SER A 547 -23.13 34.05 40.68
C SER A 547 -23.98 34.65 39.53
N THR A 548 -24.69 33.85 38.73
CA THR A 548 -26.03 33.28 39.03
C THR A 548 -26.42 32.32 37.89
N LEU A 549 -26.84 31.07 38.15
CA LEU A 549 -28.23 30.55 38.09
C LEU A 549 -28.98 30.97 36.81
N GLY A 550 -29.61 30.12 36.00
CA GLY A 550 -29.98 28.71 36.05
C GLY A 550 -31.17 28.47 35.08
N ASN A 551 -31.36 27.20 34.70
CA ASN A 551 -32.58 26.57 34.17
C ASN A 551 -33.01 26.70 32.68
N ASN A 552 -32.96 25.51 32.05
CA ASN A 552 -34.03 24.72 31.43
C ASN A 552 -34.77 25.16 30.14
N ASP A 553 -34.58 24.26 29.16
CA ASP A 553 -35.59 23.52 28.38
C ASP A 553 -36.40 24.16 27.25
N ASN A 554 -36.44 23.34 26.18
CA ASN A 554 -37.47 23.11 25.17
C ASN A 554 -37.39 23.81 23.80
N ASN A 555 -37.24 22.93 22.78
CA ASN A 555 -38.05 22.79 21.56
C ASN A 555 -38.53 24.09 20.87
N GLU A 556 -38.18 24.31 19.60
CA GLU A 556 -38.95 23.86 18.42
C GLU A 556 -38.40 24.43 17.09
N LYS A 557 -39.00 23.96 16.00
CA LYS A 557 -38.63 24.04 14.59
C LYS A 557 -38.68 25.44 13.94
N ALA A 558 -37.72 25.63 13.03
CA ALA A 558 -37.85 26.07 11.63
C ALA A 558 -38.18 27.54 11.25
N ILE A 559 -37.69 27.85 10.05
CA ILE A 559 -38.11 28.88 9.08
C ILE A 559 -37.38 30.23 9.13
N THR A 560 -36.46 30.36 8.16
CA THR A 560 -36.12 31.53 7.33
C THR A 560 -36.72 32.90 7.67
N THR A 561 -35.84 33.88 7.85
CA THR A 561 -35.94 35.22 7.22
C THR A 561 -34.57 35.91 7.18
N ASN A 562 -34.26 36.45 6.00
CA ASN A 562 -33.15 37.37 5.73
C ASN A 562 -33.41 38.70 6.45
N VAL A 563 -32.38 39.29 7.06
CA VAL A 563 -32.18 40.76 7.06
C VAL A 563 -30.70 41.07 6.87
N THR A 564 -30.49 41.90 5.87
CA THR A 564 -29.31 42.59 5.35
C THR A 564 -28.60 43.50 6.37
N THR A 565 -27.28 43.58 6.25
CA THR A 565 -26.51 44.80 6.57
C THR A 565 -25.39 44.97 5.53
N GLU A 566 -25.59 45.96 4.65
CA GLU A 566 -24.60 46.70 3.85
C GLU A 566 -23.55 47.36 4.76
N CYS A 567 -22.35 47.82 4.40
CA CYS A 567 -21.47 47.95 3.22
C CYS A 567 -20.08 48.31 3.85
N VAL A 568 -18.89 48.13 3.27
CA VAL A 568 -18.22 48.98 2.27
C VAL A 568 -16.77 48.46 2.12
N THR A 569 -16.26 48.33 0.89
CA THR A 569 -14.92 48.72 0.35
C THR A 569 -14.63 47.87 -0.91
N ARG A 570 -14.96 48.41 -2.09
CA ARG A 570 -14.08 49.08 -3.08
C ARG A 570 -13.31 48.11 -4.00
N ASP A 571 -13.87 47.99 -5.20
CA ASP A 571 -13.30 47.46 -6.45
C ASP A 571 -12.14 48.30 -7.00
N GLU A 572 -11.26 47.62 -7.76
CA GLU A 572 -10.86 47.90 -9.15
C GLU A 572 -9.57 47.10 -9.46
N SER A 573 -9.24 46.68 -10.68
CA SER A 573 -9.92 46.09 -11.83
C SER A 573 -8.79 45.54 -12.74
N ALA A 574 -9.11 44.55 -13.57
CA ALA A 574 -8.17 43.89 -14.46
C ALA A 574 -7.81 44.72 -15.71
N CYS A 575 -6.62 44.53 -16.28
CA CYS A 575 -6.41 44.71 -17.71
C CYS A 575 -5.26 43.85 -18.26
N CYS A 576 -5.56 43.08 -19.31
CA CYS A 576 -4.61 42.38 -20.17
C CYS A 576 -3.96 43.36 -21.16
N ARG A 577 -2.73 43.10 -21.63
CA ARG A 577 -2.28 43.37 -23.00
C ARG A 577 -1.07 42.50 -23.39
N HIS A 578 -1.14 41.98 -24.61
CA HIS A 578 -0.07 41.39 -25.40
C HIS A 578 0.95 42.45 -25.84
N GLU A 579 2.21 42.04 -26.01
CA GLU A 579 3.05 42.48 -27.14
C GLU A 579 4.18 41.48 -27.39
N SER A 580 4.55 41.35 -28.68
CA SER A 580 5.43 40.36 -29.27
C SER A 580 6.59 41.02 -30.02
N SER A 581 7.71 40.27 -30.12
CA SER A 581 8.79 40.32 -31.13
C SER A 581 9.86 41.42 -31.06
N ALA A 582 11.15 41.02 -30.99
CA ALA A 582 12.07 41.04 -32.16
C ALA A 582 13.54 40.64 -31.81
N THR A 583 13.99 39.55 -32.44
CA THR A 583 15.29 39.30 -33.14
C THR A 583 16.67 39.28 -32.47
N ARG A 584 17.34 38.13 -32.75
CA ARG A 584 18.75 37.87 -33.18
C ARG A 584 19.91 37.89 -32.17
N ASN A 585 20.55 36.73 -31.97
CA ASN A 585 21.72 36.34 -32.77
C ASN A 585 22.08 34.84 -32.63
N ASP A 586 22.43 34.26 -33.77
CA ASP A 586 22.92 32.90 -33.98
C ASP A 586 24.33 32.69 -33.43
N THR A 587 24.65 31.46 -33.03
CA THR A 587 25.93 30.82 -33.36
C THR A 587 25.80 29.30 -33.33
N LEU A 588 25.75 28.72 -34.54
CA LEU A 588 25.93 27.31 -34.85
C LEU A 588 27.36 26.86 -34.59
N THR A 589 27.54 25.65 -34.08
CA THR A 589 28.70 24.81 -34.41
C THR A 589 28.26 23.36 -34.64
N SER A 590 28.72 22.86 -35.77
CA SER A 590 28.45 21.61 -36.48
C SER A 590 29.32 20.43 -36.02
N LEU A 591 28.87 19.19 -36.29
CA LEU A 591 29.64 18.03 -36.81
C LEU A 591 28.71 16.79 -36.77
N SER A 592 28.06 16.38 -37.86
CA SER A 592 28.53 15.59 -39.02
C SER A 592 28.25 14.08 -38.87
N CYS A 593 27.17 13.62 -39.49
CA CYS A 593 27.00 12.24 -39.92
C CYS A 593 27.45 12.12 -41.38
N THR A 594 28.37 11.21 -41.67
CA THR A 594 28.83 10.88 -43.02
C THR A 594 27.86 9.90 -43.68
N GLY A 595 27.34 10.28 -44.84
CA GLY A 595 26.71 9.38 -45.79
C GLY A 595 27.72 8.86 -46.82
N ASN A 596 27.41 7.72 -47.43
CA ASN A 596 27.94 7.34 -48.72
C ASN A 596 26.77 7.15 -49.70
N GLN A 597 26.80 7.93 -50.77
CA GLN A 597 25.91 7.89 -51.93
C GLN A 597 26.35 6.79 -52.91
N VAL A 598 25.41 6.25 -53.70
CA VAL A 598 25.55 6.05 -55.17
C VAL A 598 24.16 6.07 -55.86
N LEU A 599 23.96 7.06 -56.74
CA LEU A 599 23.35 7.13 -58.11
C LEU A 599 22.29 6.06 -58.50
N HIS A 600 21.15 6.33 -59.17
CA HIS A 600 20.93 7.11 -60.41
C HIS A 600 19.43 7.47 -60.60
N ASN A 601 19.15 8.27 -61.63
CA ASN A 601 18.01 9.16 -61.92
C ASN A 601 16.90 8.47 -62.81
N PRO A 602 15.90 9.18 -63.41
CA PRO A 602 14.47 9.04 -63.12
C PRO A 602 13.61 8.61 -64.33
N ASP A 603 12.31 8.33 -64.15
CA ASP A 603 11.33 8.56 -65.23
C ASP A 603 9.87 8.67 -64.71
N LYS A 604 9.28 9.83 -65.03
CA LYS A 604 7.92 10.14 -65.50
C LYS A 604 6.65 9.59 -64.78
N ASN A 605 5.94 10.57 -64.21
CA ASN A 605 4.48 10.73 -64.04
C ASN A 605 3.65 10.42 -65.32
N PRO A 606 2.28 10.40 -65.35
CA PRO A 606 1.31 10.76 -64.30
C PRO A 606 -0.01 9.92 -64.23
N GLU A 607 -0.89 10.34 -63.31
CA GLU A 607 -2.38 10.34 -63.36
C GLU A 607 -3.19 9.04 -63.15
N GLY A 608 -4.19 9.13 -62.27
CA GLY A 608 -5.26 8.14 -62.12
C GLY A 608 -6.01 8.24 -60.78
N GLU A 609 -7.01 9.10 -60.73
CA GLU A 609 -8.00 9.24 -59.65
C GLU A 609 -8.83 7.97 -59.38
N LEU A 610 -9.50 7.99 -58.21
CA LEU A 610 -10.81 7.41 -57.87
C LEU A 610 -10.89 6.20 -56.91
N ASN A 611 -11.65 6.48 -55.85
CA ASN A 611 -12.66 5.66 -55.17
C ASN A 611 -12.31 4.89 -53.90
N ALA A 612 -12.65 5.55 -52.79
CA ALA A 612 -13.48 5.09 -51.67
C ALA A 612 -14.14 3.69 -51.77
N ARG A 613 -13.96 2.92 -50.69
CA ARG A 613 -14.82 1.88 -50.06
C ARG A 613 -14.13 1.59 -48.73
N VAL A 614 -14.62 1.91 -47.53
CA VAL A 614 -15.87 1.49 -46.86
C VAL A 614 -16.29 0.09 -47.29
N ASP A 615 -15.88 -0.91 -46.51
CA ASP A 615 -16.82 -1.80 -45.83
C ASP A 615 -16.10 -2.72 -44.82
N LEU A 616 -16.69 -2.72 -43.62
CA LEU A 616 -16.73 -3.73 -42.53
C LEU A 616 -15.44 -4.11 -41.78
#